data_AF-A0A9Q9IMC5-F1
#
_entry.id   AF-A0A9Q9IMC5-F1
#
_cell.length_a   1.000
_cell.length_b   1.000
_cell.length_c   1.000
_cell.angle_alpha   90.00
_cell.angle_beta   90.00
_cell.angle_gamma   90.00
#
_symmetry.space_group_name_H-M   'P 1'
#
loop_
_entity.id
_entity.type
_entity.pdbx_description
1 polymer ?
#
loop_
_entity_poly.entity_id
_entity_poly.type
_entity_poly.pdbx_seq_one_letter_code
_entity_poly.pdbx_strand_id
1 'polypeptide(L)'
;MTTPPAVPPHLLDRPLAGGLVVPWITPVTNAGVSLFGNIAEANQHRCLRERRCQICGRHLPDTAVLFARRSDLLLQCTSEPATCPPCAVYSARACPMLSGARTTYRSGTHPALADAPADPQRRLRQSAAAERWFAVHVQQYTVIRHPEVPDTLAASWRRIPPLRIDPALAIGGPAA
;
A
#
# COMPACT_ATOMS: atom_id res chain seq x y z
N MET A 1 6.28 -23.42 0.78
CA MET A 1 5.74 -22.25 1.50
C MET A 1 6.90 -21.28 1.70
N THR A 2 6.80 -20.04 1.22
CA THR A 2 7.85 -19.04 1.41
C THR A 2 7.83 -18.55 2.85
N THR A 3 8.99 -18.54 3.50
CA THR A 3 9.15 -17.98 4.84
C THR A 3 8.81 -16.49 4.82
N PRO A 4 7.98 -15.98 5.76
CA PRO A 4 7.68 -14.55 5.82
C PRO A 4 8.97 -13.75 6.08
N PRO A 5 9.10 -12.54 5.52
CA PRO A 5 10.28 -11.72 5.74
C PRO A 5 10.39 -11.32 7.21
N ALA A 6 11.63 -11.21 7.70
CA ALA A 6 11.90 -10.74 9.06
C ALA A 6 11.18 -9.41 9.35
N VAL A 7 10.55 -9.32 10.52
CA VAL A 7 9.83 -8.12 10.97
C VAL A 7 10.86 -7.06 11.39
N PRO A 8 10.84 -5.85 10.79
CA PRO A 8 11.71 -4.75 11.21
C PRO A 8 11.51 -4.40 12.69
N PRO A 9 12.57 -4.01 13.43
CA PRO A 9 12.48 -3.73 14.88
C PRO A 9 11.39 -2.73 15.26
N HIS A 10 11.20 -1.68 14.45
CA HIS A 10 10.19 -0.65 14.69
C HIS A 10 8.73 -1.11 14.46
N LEU A 11 8.53 -2.34 13.97
CA LEU A 11 7.23 -2.97 13.75
C LEU A 11 6.98 -4.12 14.72
N LEU A 12 7.86 -4.40 15.68
CA LEU A 12 7.70 -5.53 16.61
C LEU A 12 6.42 -5.44 17.47
N ASP A 13 5.98 -4.22 17.78
CA ASP A 13 4.74 -3.99 18.54
C ASP A 13 3.48 -4.02 17.65
N ARG A 14 3.62 -4.22 16.33
CA ARG A 14 2.47 -4.30 15.44
C ARG A 14 1.87 -5.72 15.49
N PRO A 15 0.53 -5.84 15.44
CA PRO A 15 -0.10 -7.15 15.32
C PRO A 15 0.42 -7.92 14.10
N LEU A 16 0.53 -9.24 14.25
CA LEU A 16 0.85 -10.14 13.16
C LEU A 16 -0.37 -10.97 12.77
N ALA A 17 -0.49 -11.29 11.48
CA ALA A 17 -1.47 -12.24 10.98
C ALA A 17 -0.82 -13.07 9.86
N GLY A 18 -0.82 -14.40 10.01
CA GLY A 18 -0.12 -15.30 9.10
C GLY A 18 1.40 -15.08 9.04
N GLY A 19 2.01 -14.60 10.13
CA GLY A 19 3.43 -14.26 10.19
C GLY A 19 3.80 -12.92 9.53
N LEU A 20 2.83 -12.16 9.05
CA LEU A 20 3.04 -10.84 8.43
C LEU A 20 2.55 -9.73 9.35
N VAL A 21 3.24 -8.59 9.35
CA VAL A 21 2.80 -7.36 10.02
C VAL A 21 1.47 -6.94 9.43
N VAL A 22 0.49 -6.66 10.30
CA VAL A 22 -0.77 -6.01 9.93
C VAL A 22 -0.50 -4.50 9.80
N PRO A 23 -0.60 -3.92 8.58
CA PRO A 23 -0.42 -2.49 8.37
C PRO A 23 -1.38 -1.67 9.24
N TRP A 24 -0.94 -0.49 9.66
CA TRP A 24 -1.78 0.45 10.41
C TRP A 24 -3.04 0.86 9.64
N ILE A 25 -2.97 0.89 8.32
CA ILE A 25 -4.10 1.21 7.45
C ILE A 25 -5.11 0.07 7.27
N THR A 26 -4.76 -1.16 7.66
CA THR A 26 -5.62 -2.33 7.43
C THR A 26 -6.81 -2.33 8.39
N PRO A 27 -8.05 -2.42 7.88
CA PRO A 27 -9.22 -2.53 8.74
C PRO A 27 -9.25 -3.89 9.44
N VAL A 28 -9.72 -3.89 10.69
CA VAL A 28 -9.89 -5.08 11.52
C VAL A 28 -11.37 -5.17 11.88
N THR A 29 -11.97 -6.34 11.70
CA THR A 29 -13.39 -6.56 12.08
C THR A 29 -13.55 -6.55 13.60
N ASN A 30 -14.78 -6.42 14.09
CA ASN A 30 -15.07 -6.55 15.53
C ASN A 30 -14.64 -7.92 16.11
N ALA A 31 -14.56 -8.94 15.27
CA ALA A 31 -14.07 -10.28 15.62
C ALA A 31 -12.52 -10.39 15.57
N GLY A 32 -11.78 -9.30 15.36
CA GLY A 32 -10.32 -9.28 15.32
C GLY A 32 -9.71 -9.71 13.98
N VAL A 33 -10.50 -9.89 12.92
CA VAL A 33 -10.00 -10.36 11.63
C VAL A 33 -9.37 -9.21 10.85
N SER A 34 -8.08 -9.34 10.51
CA SER A 34 -7.34 -8.36 9.72
C SER A 34 -7.62 -8.53 8.22
N LEU A 35 -8.17 -7.50 7.58
CA LEU A 35 -8.68 -7.56 6.22
C LEU A 35 -7.63 -7.10 5.19
N PHE A 36 -6.54 -7.87 5.04
CA PHE A 36 -5.48 -7.56 4.07
C PHE A 36 -6.00 -7.28 2.65
N GLY A 37 -5.42 -6.26 2.01
CA GLY A 37 -5.83 -5.77 0.70
C GLY A 37 -7.06 -4.85 0.74
N ASN A 38 -7.58 -4.53 1.94
CA ASN A 38 -8.55 -3.46 2.15
C ASN A 38 -7.89 -2.34 2.94
N ILE A 39 -8.42 -1.14 2.78
CA ILE A 39 -7.92 0.10 3.38
C ILE A 39 -9.03 0.68 4.24
N ALA A 40 -8.73 1.00 5.50
CA ALA A 40 -9.63 1.77 6.34
C ALA A 40 -9.60 3.24 5.89
N GLU A 41 -10.71 3.75 5.35
CA GLU A 41 -10.81 5.10 4.77
C GLU A 41 -10.32 6.20 5.73
N ALA A 42 -10.73 6.13 6.99
CA ALA A 42 -10.28 7.07 8.02
C ALA A 42 -8.74 7.07 8.15
N ASN A 43 -8.10 5.89 8.14
CA ASN A 43 -6.64 5.79 8.22
C ASN A 43 -5.96 6.21 6.92
N GLN A 44 -6.58 5.99 5.76
CA GLN A 44 -6.10 6.51 4.48
C GLN A 44 -6.05 8.03 4.48
N HIS A 45 -7.15 8.67 4.89
CA HIS A 45 -7.25 10.12 5.00
C HIS A 45 -6.19 10.67 5.94
N ARG A 46 -5.98 10.03 7.10
CA ARG A 46 -4.93 10.41 8.05
C ARG A 46 -3.53 10.22 7.48
N CYS A 47 -3.25 9.12 6.80
CA CYS A 47 -1.94 8.90 6.17
C CYS A 47 -1.63 9.99 5.14
N LEU A 48 -2.59 10.30 4.27
CA LEU A 48 -2.42 11.30 3.22
C LEU A 48 -2.25 12.71 3.80
N ARG A 49 -3.15 13.14 4.68
CA ARG A 49 -3.19 14.51 5.20
C ARG A 49 -2.16 14.80 6.29
N GLU A 50 -1.91 13.84 7.19
CA GLU A 50 -0.98 14.01 8.31
C GLU A 50 0.43 13.49 7.98
N ARG A 51 0.72 13.11 6.73
CA ARG A 51 1.98 12.50 6.31
C ARG A 51 2.40 11.34 7.22
N ARG A 52 1.54 10.32 7.35
CA ARG A 52 1.86 9.11 8.11
C ARG A 52 2.16 7.94 7.21
N CYS A 53 3.04 7.06 7.68
CA CYS A 53 3.30 5.78 7.02
C CYS A 53 2.09 4.85 7.17
N GLN A 54 1.58 4.32 6.05
CA GLN A 54 0.45 3.39 6.07
C GLN A 54 0.72 2.05 6.78
N ILE A 55 1.99 1.68 6.99
CA ILE A 55 2.39 0.43 7.65
C ILE A 55 2.55 0.63 9.15
N CYS A 56 3.40 1.57 9.58
CA CYS A 56 3.72 1.76 11.00
C CYS A 56 2.85 2.81 11.71
N GLY A 57 2.12 3.67 10.97
CA GLY A 57 1.29 4.75 11.52
C GLY A 57 2.06 5.97 12.05
N ARG A 58 3.40 5.92 12.07
CA ARG A 58 4.27 7.03 12.49
C ARG A 58 4.31 8.11 11.40
N HIS A 59 4.66 9.34 11.78
CA HIS A 59 4.94 10.41 10.82
C HIS A 59 6.08 9.99 9.89
N LEU A 60 5.96 10.35 8.62
CA LEU A 60 6.97 10.12 7.61
C LEU A 60 8.17 11.03 7.88
N PRO A 61 9.40 10.53 7.67
CA PRO A 61 10.59 11.36 7.70
C PRO A 61 10.65 12.26 6.45
N ASP A 62 11.79 12.91 6.23
CA ASP A 62 12.02 13.80 5.07
C ASP A 62 11.97 13.09 3.72
N THR A 63 11.99 11.75 3.72
CA THR A 63 11.78 10.93 2.53
C THR A 63 10.69 9.89 2.76
N ALA A 64 9.98 9.57 1.69
CA ALA A 64 8.92 8.58 1.69
C ALA A 64 8.90 7.81 0.38
N VAL A 65 8.22 6.66 0.39
CA VAL A 65 7.99 5.84 -0.80
C VAL A 65 6.49 5.75 -1.06
N LEU A 66 6.08 6.14 -2.26
CA LEU A 66 4.75 5.92 -2.78
C LEU A 66 4.79 4.67 -3.66
N PHE A 67 3.93 3.69 -3.35
CA PHE A 67 3.74 2.55 -4.24
C PHE A 67 2.72 2.92 -5.32
N ALA A 68 3.15 2.85 -6.57
CA ALA A 68 2.37 3.26 -7.72
C ALA A 68 2.29 2.13 -8.74
N ARG A 69 1.11 1.91 -9.32
CA ARG A 69 0.95 1.06 -10.49
C ARG A 69 1.43 1.77 -11.74
N ARG A 70 1.53 1.05 -12.86
CA ARG A 70 1.91 1.64 -14.14
C ARG A 70 0.96 2.77 -14.56
N SER A 71 -0.34 2.61 -14.38
CA SER A 71 -1.35 3.64 -14.59
C SER A 71 -1.13 4.89 -13.72
N ASP A 72 -0.86 4.68 -12.42
CA ASP A 72 -0.57 5.75 -11.46
C ASP A 72 0.67 6.59 -11.88
N LEU A 73 1.67 5.99 -12.53
CA LEU A 73 2.84 6.71 -13.06
C LEU A 73 2.49 7.72 -14.14
N LEU A 74 1.53 7.41 -15.01
CA LEU A 74 1.06 8.31 -16.07
C LEU A 74 0.37 9.54 -15.48
N LEU A 75 -0.39 9.34 -14.40
CA LEU A 75 -1.12 10.39 -13.68
C LEU A 75 -0.22 11.16 -12.68
N GLN A 76 0.95 10.62 -12.37
CA GLN A 76 1.87 11.12 -11.34
C GLN A 76 1.18 11.28 -9.97
N CYS A 77 0.28 10.34 -9.67
CA CYS A 77 -0.39 10.25 -8.38
C CYS A 77 -0.86 8.82 -8.09
N THR A 78 -1.00 8.48 -6.82
CA THR A 78 -1.59 7.21 -6.37
C THR A 78 -2.52 7.44 -5.19
N SER A 79 -3.60 6.67 -5.09
CA SER A 79 -4.46 6.65 -3.90
C SER A 79 -3.86 5.84 -2.74
N GLU A 80 -2.78 5.11 -2.99
CA GLU A 80 -2.02 4.40 -1.95
C GLU A 80 -1.22 5.41 -1.10
N PRO A 81 -1.42 5.45 0.23
CA PRO A 81 -0.68 6.39 1.04
C PRO A 81 0.81 6.03 1.14
N ALA A 82 1.62 7.00 1.52
CA ALA A 82 3.07 6.83 1.58
C ALA A 82 3.53 5.84 2.68
N THR A 83 4.72 5.31 2.48
CA THR A 83 5.45 4.47 3.43
C THR A 83 6.79 5.11 3.81
N CYS A 84 7.24 4.91 5.05
CA CYS A 84 8.62 5.26 5.39
C CYS A 84 9.58 4.24 4.73
N PRO A 85 10.84 4.60 4.45
CA PRO A 85 11.75 3.73 3.69
C PRO A 85 11.91 2.31 4.26
N PRO A 86 12.07 2.11 5.59
CA PRO A 86 12.14 0.75 6.14
C PRO A 86 10.87 -0.08 5.94
N CYS A 87 9.70 0.56 6.06
CA CYS A 87 8.41 -0.09 5.80
C CYS A 87 8.22 -0.41 4.32
N ALA A 88 8.77 0.40 3.41
CA ALA A 88 8.73 0.14 1.97
C ALA A 88 9.50 -1.14 1.62
N VAL A 89 10.71 -1.30 2.15
CA VAL A 89 11.54 -2.51 1.95
C VAL A 89 10.82 -3.75 2.46
N TYR A 90 10.26 -3.69 3.69
CA TYR A 90 9.47 -4.78 4.23
C TYR A 90 8.26 -5.12 3.36
N SER A 91 7.49 -4.11 2.94
CA SER A 91 6.28 -4.29 2.14
C SER A 91 6.58 -4.87 0.76
N ALA A 92 7.69 -4.49 0.14
CA ALA A 92 8.13 -5.04 -1.13
C ALA A 92 8.40 -6.56 -1.07
N ARG A 93 8.81 -7.08 0.11
CA ARG A 93 8.97 -8.53 0.35
C ARG A 93 7.67 -9.20 0.77
N ALA A 94 6.92 -8.54 1.66
CA ALA A 94 5.76 -9.12 2.33
C ALA A 94 4.49 -9.14 1.47
N CYS A 95 4.28 -8.11 0.63
CA CYS A 95 3.09 -7.98 -0.19
C CYS A 95 3.23 -8.82 -1.47
N PRO A 96 2.32 -9.78 -1.73
CA PRO A 96 2.38 -10.59 -2.95
C PRO A 96 2.25 -9.77 -4.24
N MET A 97 1.58 -8.62 -4.19
CA MET A 97 1.44 -7.73 -5.35
C MET A 97 2.74 -6.98 -5.65
N LEU A 98 3.45 -6.53 -4.61
CA LEU A 98 4.69 -5.75 -4.76
C LEU A 98 5.90 -6.63 -5.09
N SER A 99 5.96 -7.82 -4.48
CA SER A 99 7.00 -8.83 -4.76
C SER A 99 6.81 -9.50 -6.13
N GLY A 100 5.66 -9.33 -6.77
CA GLY A 100 5.32 -10.02 -8.01
C GLY A 100 4.93 -11.48 -7.83
N ALA A 101 4.90 -12.00 -6.59
CA ALA A 101 4.44 -13.35 -6.29
C ALA A 101 2.97 -13.59 -6.67
N ARG A 102 2.19 -12.52 -6.84
CA ARG A 102 0.81 -12.55 -7.31
C ARG A 102 0.62 -11.64 -8.51
N THR A 103 0.23 -12.23 -9.64
CA THR A 103 0.04 -11.55 -10.94
C THR A 103 -1.42 -11.28 -11.27
N THR A 104 -2.36 -11.63 -10.40
CA THR A 104 -3.81 -11.38 -10.56
C THR A 104 -4.43 -10.95 -9.24
N TYR A 105 -5.37 -10.02 -9.27
CA TYR A 105 -6.10 -9.60 -8.07
C TYR A 105 -7.00 -10.73 -7.54
N ARG A 106 -7.48 -10.60 -6.29
CA ARG A 106 -8.41 -11.58 -5.70
C ARG A 106 -9.72 -11.58 -6.48
N SER A 107 -10.22 -12.78 -6.76
CA SER A 107 -11.52 -13.00 -7.40
C SER A 107 -12.68 -12.66 -6.48
N GLY A 108 -12.50 -12.83 -5.17
CA GLY A 108 -13.53 -12.66 -4.16
C GLY A 108 -13.15 -11.71 -3.04
N THR A 109 -14.18 -11.34 -2.29
CA THR A 109 -14.09 -10.58 -1.04
C THR A 109 -13.77 -11.52 0.12
N HIS A 110 -13.13 -11.00 1.18
CA HIS A 110 -12.98 -11.78 2.40
C HIS A 110 -14.38 -12.16 2.93
N PRO A 111 -14.64 -13.40 3.39
CA PRO A 111 -15.97 -13.80 3.84
C PRO A 111 -16.60 -12.88 4.88
N ALA A 112 -15.78 -12.33 5.79
CA ALA A 112 -16.20 -11.33 6.78
C ALA A 112 -16.68 -9.98 6.21
N LEU A 113 -16.62 -9.80 4.89
CA LEU A 113 -17.09 -8.62 4.15
C LEU A 113 -18.12 -9.01 3.08
N ALA A 114 -18.71 -10.21 3.13
CA ALA A 114 -19.61 -10.72 2.09
C ALA A 114 -20.81 -9.78 1.83
N ASP A 115 -21.34 -9.16 2.89
CA ASP A 115 -22.52 -8.28 2.82
C ASP A 115 -22.16 -6.80 2.63
N ALA A 116 -20.88 -6.45 2.57
CA ALA A 116 -20.46 -5.08 2.37
C ALA A 116 -20.57 -4.70 0.88
N PRO A 117 -21.13 -3.52 0.53
CA PRO A 117 -21.17 -3.06 -0.85
C PRO A 117 -19.76 -3.00 -1.43
N ALA A 118 -19.56 -3.65 -2.57
CA ALA A 118 -18.28 -3.65 -3.24
C ALA A 118 -17.98 -2.26 -3.83
N ASP A 119 -16.85 -1.68 -3.43
CA ASP A 119 -16.25 -0.50 -4.08
C ASP A 119 -16.20 -0.73 -5.62
N PRO A 120 -16.70 0.21 -6.45
CA PRO A 120 -16.63 0.12 -7.91
C PRO A 120 -15.22 -0.22 -8.43
N GLN A 121 -14.18 0.33 -7.81
CA GLN A 121 -12.81 0.09 -8.23
C GLN A 121 -12.34 -1.34 -7.91
N ARG A 122 -12.87 -1.93 -6.82
CA ARG A 122 -12.70 -3.35 -6.52
C ARG A 122 -13.34 -4.23 -7.59
N ARG A 123 -14.56 -3.94 -8.05
CA ARG A 123 -15.25 -4.74 -9.09
C ARG A 123 -14.46 -4.79 -10.38
N LEU A 124 -13.93 -3.65 -10.83
CA LEU A 124 -13.09 -3.57 -12.03
C LEU A 124 -11.81 -4.41 -11.92
N ARG A 125 -11.31 -4.61 -10.69
CA ARG A 125 -10.09 -5.37 -10.43
C ARG A 125 -10.34 -6.84 -10.13
N GLN A 126 -11.58 -7.28 -9.90
CA GLN A 126 -11.87 -8.67 -9.55
C GLN A 126 -11.35 -9.61 -10.65
N SER A 127 -10.44 -10.51 -10.26
CA SER A 127 -9.75 -11.45 -11.16
C SER A 127 -8.92 -10.80 -12.30
N ALA A 128 -8.79 -9.47 -12.33
CA ALA A 128 -8.02 -8.78 -13.34
C ALA A 128 -6.51 -9.05 -13.17
N ALA A 129 -5.78 -8.97 -14.28
CA ALA A 129 -4.32 -9.00 -14.25
C ALA A 129 -3.80 -7.85 -13.38
N ALA A 130 -2.81 -8.14 -12.54
CA ALA A 130 -2.14 -7.16 -11.73
C ALA A 130 -1.23 -6.30 -12.60
N GLU A 131 -1.36 -4.98 -12.50
CA GLU A 131 -0.37 -4.07 -13.04
C GLU A 131 0.97 -4.24 -12.32
N ARG A 132 2.07 -3.93 -13.02
CA ARG A 132 3.38 -3.82 -12.39
C ARG A 132 3.39 -2.64 -11.43
N TRP A 133 4.02 -2.85 -10.28
CA TRP A 133 4.17 -1.86 -9.22
C TRP A 133 5.58 -1.25 -9.21
N PHE A 134 5.63 0.02 -8.83
CA PHE A 134 6.82 0.84 -8.74
C PHE A 134 6.90 1.50 -7.36
N ALA A 135 8.12 1.63 -6.86
CA ALA A 135 8.46 2.44 -5.71
C ALA A 135 8.90 3.83 -6.19
N VAL A 136 8.06 4.83 -5.98
CA VAL A 136 8.37 6.23 -6.28
C VAL A 136 8.94 6.86 -5.01
N HIS A 137 10.25 7.10 -5.00
CA HIS A 137 10.96 7.73 -3.90
C HIS A 137 10.78 9.24 -3.97
N VAL A 138 10.25 9.85 -2.91
CA VAL A 138 9.94 11.29 -2.86
C VAL A 138 10.46 11.91 -1.57
N GLN A 139 10.81 13.19 -1.60
CA GLN A 139 10.98 13.99 -0.38
C GLN A 139 9.61 14.38 0.18
N GLN A 140 8.72 14.82 -0.71
CA GLN A 140 7.38 15.26 -0.37
C GLN A 140 6.39 14.89 -1.47
N TYR A 141 5.11 14.93 -1.14
CA TYR A 141 4.01 14.83 -2.09
C TYR A 141 2.94 15.84 -1.69
N THR A 142 2.11 16.23 -2.67
CA THR A 142 0.90 17.00 -2.40
C THR A 142 -0.31 16.08 -2.38
N VAL A 143 -1.30 16.39 -1.54
CA VAL A 143 -2.59 15.67 -1.56
C VAL A 143 -3.51 16.36 -2.56
N ILE A 144 -4.04 15.59 -3.50
CA ILE A 144 -5.00 16.05 -4.50
C ILE A 144 -6.26 15.17 -4.48
N ARG A 145 -7.32 15.60 -5.15
CA ARG A 145 -8.39 14.68 -5.58
C ARG A 145 -7.87 13.87 -6.76
N HIS A 146 -8.11 12.56 -6.73
CA HIS A 146 -7.67 11.66 -7.79
C HIS A 146 -8.36 12.05 -9.10
N PRO A 147 -7.63 12.24 -10.21
CA PRO A 147 -8.19 12.78 -11.44
C PRO A 147 -9.19 11.82 -12.12
N GLU A 148 -9.01 10.52 -11.94
CA GLU A 148 -9.84 9.48 -12.58
C GLU A 148 -10.73 8.70 -11.60
N VAL A 149 -10.67 8.99 -10.30
CA VAL A 149 -11.43 8.25 -9.29
C VAL A 149 -12.18 9.26 -8.42
N PRO A 150 -13.50 9.42 -8.64
CA PRO A 150 -14.31 10.37 -7.88
C PRO A 150 -14.14 10.20 -6.37
N ASP A 151 -14.13 11.34 -5.67
CA ASP A 151 -14.07 11.45 -4.20
C ASP A 151 -12.88 10.76 -3.50
N THR A 152 -11.91 10.27 -4.27
CA THR A 152 -10.71 9.62 -3.73
C THR A 152 -9.58 10.63 -3.59
N LEU A 153 -8.90 10.64 -2.44
CA LEU A 153 -7.67 11.41 -2.27
C LEU A 153 -6.48 10.63 -2.83
N ALA A 154 -5.51 11.36 -3.39
CA ALA A 154 -4.28 10.80 -3.92
C ALA A 154 -3.06 11.59 -3.45
N ALA A 155 -1.96 10.89 -3.19
CA ALA A 155 -0.64 11.48 -3.08
C ALA A 155 -0.09 11.71 -4.50
N SER A 156 0.25 12.95 -4.81
CA SER A 156 0.78 13.37 -6.11
C SER A 156 2.17 13.94 -6.01
N TRP A 157 3.02 13.54 -6.96
CA TRP A 157 4.37 14.05 -7.19
C TRP A 157 4.46 14.85 -8.50
N ARG A 158 3.33 15.29 -9.06
CA ARG A 158 3.30 16.03 -10.34
C ARG A 158 4.11 17.32 -10.33
N ARG A 159 4.22 17.97 -9.16
CA ARG A 159 4.98 19.21 -8.96
C ARG A 159 6.28 19.02 -8.21
N ILE A 160 6.59 17.79 -7.81
CA ILE A 160 7.74 17.45 -6.96
C ILE A 160 8.45 16.28 -7.64
N PRO A 161 9.56 16.52 -8.36
CA PRO A 161 10.27 15.46 -9.06
C PRO A 161 10.61 14.30 -8.10
N PRO A 162 10.33 13.04 -8.48
CA PRO A 162 10.79 11.89 -7.73
C PRO A 162 12.31 11.88 -7.65
N LEU A 163 12.84 11.49 -6.49
CA LEU A 163 14.26 11.23 -6.30
C LEU A 163 14.72 10.06 -7.16
N ARG A 164 13.87 9.02 -7.23
CA ARG A 164 14.07 7.81 -8.00
C ARG A 164 12.74 7.10 -8.20
N ILE A 165 12.63 6.32 -9.27
CA ILE A 165 11.52 5.40 -9.49
C ILE A 165 12.11 4.03 -9.81
N ASP A 166 11.81 3.03 -8.98
CA ASP A 166 12.28 1.67 -9.17
C ASP A 166 11.11 0.70 -9.33
N PRO A 167 11.28 -0.44 -10.00
CA PRO A 167 10.35 -1.57 -9.84
C PRO A 167 10.21 -1.93 -8.36
N ALA A 168 8.99 -2.13 -7.86
CA ALA A 168 8.76 -2.39 -6.43
C ALA A 168 9.51 -3.66 -5.94
N LEU A 169 9.60 -4.68 -6.80
CA LEU A 169 10.35 -5.90 -6.52
C LEU A 169 11.86 -5.66 -6.31
N ALA A 170 12.43 -4.59 -6.88
CA ALA A 170 13.85 -4.30 -6.80
C ALA A 170 14.26 -3.72 -5.44
N ILE A 171 13.35 -2.99 -4.77
CA ILE A 171 13.64 -2.39 -3.46
C ILE A 171 13.53 -3.40 -2.30
N GLY A 172 12.92 -4.56 -2.56
CA GLY A 172 12.88 -5.65 -1.60
C GLY A 172 14.28 -6.23 -1.36
N GLY A 173 15.18 -6.27 -2.35
CA GLY A 173 16.43 -7.02 -2.24
C GLY A 173 16.23 -8.53 -1.99
N PRO A 174 17.29 -9.35 -2.04
CA PRO A 174 17.18 -10.76 -1.67
C PRO A 174 16.77 -10.88 -0.19
N ALA A 175 15.95 -11.88 0.12
CA ALA A 175 15.75 -12.29 1.51
C ALA A 175 17.12 -12.69 2.07
N ALA A 176 17.59 -11.97 3.08
CA ALA A 176 18.82 -12.31 3.79
C ALA A 176 18.59 -13.55 4.66
#